data_AF-A0A0R1TWD1-F1
#
_entry.id   AF-A0A0R1TWD1-F1
#
_cell.length_a   1.000
_cell.length_b   1.000
_cell.length_c   1.000
_cell.angle_alpha   90.00
_cell.angle_beta   90.00
_cell.angle_gamma   90.00
#
_symmetry.space_group_name_H-M   'P 1'
#
loop_
_entity.id
_entity.type
_entity.pdbx_description
1 polymer ?
#
loop_
_entity_poly.entity_id
_entity_poly.type
_entity_poly.pdbx_seq_one_letter_code
_entity_poly.pdbx_strand_id
1 'polypeptide(L)' 'MIQRELIASPVHFIKVYTLGNSKVVYKKKHDFSEIVISNKIRPITQKEIDFVKTKLLADKAADATVTAQGNLVEINLEN' A
#
# COMPACT_ATOMS: atom_id res chain seq x y z
N MET A 1 -19.47 -15.24 -27.76
CA MET A 1 -19.81 -14.43 -26.58
C MET A 1 -19.01 -14.88 -25.35
N ILE A 2 -17.68 -15.11 -25.49
CA ILE A 2 -16.81 -15.67 -24.41
C ILE A 2 -15.47 -14.90 -24.31
N GLN A 3 -15.21 -13.90 -25.16
CA GLN A 3 -13.94 -13.15 -25.14
C GLN A 3 -13.95 -11.92 -24.22
N ARG A 4 -15.12 -11.52 -23.69
CA ARG A 4 -15.23 -10.33 -22.82
C ARG A 4 -14.92 -10.59 -21.34
N GLU A 5 -15.02 -11.84 -20.87
CA GLU A 5 -14.75 -12.16 -19.46
C GLU A 5 -13.26 -12.38 -19.15
N LEU A 6 -12.44 -12.70 -20.16
CA LEU A 6 -11.00 -12.96 -19.99
C LEU A 6 -10.12 -11.69 -19.92
N ILE A 7 -10.70 -10.51 -20.17
CA ILE A 7 -9.98 -9.22 -20.16
C ILE A 7 -10.10 -8.50 -18.80
N ALA A 8 -11.05 -8.92 -17.95
CA ALA A 8 -11.22 -8.38 -16.60
C ALA A 8 -10.39 -9.17 -15.59
N SER A 9 -9.07 -9.26 -15.79
CA SER A 9 -8.21 -9.61 -14.65
C SER A 9 -8.08 -8.34 -13.81
N PRO A 10 -8.70 -8.26 -12.62
CA PRO A 10 -8.56 -7.10 -11.75
C PRO A 10 -7.07 -6.92 -11.49
N VAL A 11 -6.49 -5.82 -12.00
CA VAL A 11 -5.05 -5.52 -11.95
C VAL A 11 -4.51 -5.91 -10.57
N HIS A 12 -3.78 -7.03 -10.53
CA HIS A 12 -3.25 -7.61 -9.31
C HIS A 12 -1.74 -7.51 -9.39
N PHE A 13 -1.16 -6.60 -8.61
CA PHE A 13 0.28 -6.54 -8.49
C PHE A 13 0.70 -6.38 -7.05
N ILE A 14 1.89 -6.90 -6.78
CA ILE A 14 2.61 -6.69 -5.53
C ILE A 14 3.94 -6.05 -5.90
N LYS A 15 4.20 -4.88 -5.34
CA LYS A 15 5.49 -4.18 -5.46
C LYS A 15 6.12 -4.12 -4.09
N VAL A 16 7.38 -4.54 -4.00
CA VAL A 16 8.15 -4.50 -2.75
C VAL A 16 9.23 -3.45 -2.89
N TYR A 17 9.30 -2.56 -1.92
CA TYR A 17 10.26 -1.47 -1.84
C TYR A 17 11.01 -1.51 -0.50
N THR A 18 12.12 -0.80 -0.46
CA THR A 18 12.90 -0.54 0.74
C THR A 18 12.95 0.95 1.01
N LEU A 19 12.63 1.35 2.23
CA LEU A 19 12.76 2.72 2.73
C LEU A 19 13.76 2.71 3.89
N GLY A 20 15.05 2.83 3.55
CA GLY A 20 16.13 2.57 4.51
C GLY A 20 16.05 1.14 5.08
N ASN A 21 15.94 1.02 6.40
CA ASN A 21 15.77 -0.27 7.10
C ASN A 21 14.32 -0.77 7.15
N SER A 22 13.37 0.01 6.65
CA SER A 22 11.95 -0.35 6.59
C SER A 22 11.65 -1.06 5.26
N LYS A 23 10.80 -2.08 5.29
CA LYS A 23 10.26 -2.74 4.10
C LYS A 23 8.86 -2.23 3.83
N VAL A 24 8.56 -1.95 2.57
CA VAL A 24 7.24 -1.49 2.13
C VAL A 24 6.71 -2.48 1.11
N VAL A 25 5.54 -3.05 1.37
CA VAL A 25 4.84 -3.95 0.46
C VAL A 25 3.59 -3.23 -0.02
N TYR A 26 3.49 -2.99 -1.32
CA TYR A 26 2.32 -2.38 -1.93
C TYR A 26 1.58 -3.42 -2.75
N LYS A 27 0.36 -3.75 -2.34
CA LYS A 27 -0.56 -4.61 -3.06
C LYS A 27 -1.66 -3.74 -3.66
N LYS A 28 -1.87 -3.86 -4.96
CA LYS A 28 -3.02 -3.24 -5.63
C LYS A 28 -3.89 -4.34 -6.22
N LYS A 29 -5.17 -4.29 -5.90
CA LYS A 29 -6.25 -5.01 -6.57
C LYS A 29 -7.19 -3.98 -7.20
N HIS A 30 -8.21 -4.45 -7.91
CA HIS A 30 -9.19 -3.57 -8.56
C HIS A 30 -9.95 -2.70 -7.55
N ASP A 31 -10.49 -3.32 -6.49
CA ASP A 31 -11.37 -2.65 -5.53
C ASP A 31 -10.65 -2.14 -4.28
N PHE A 32 -9.39 -2.50 -4.10
CA PHE A 32 -8.62 -2.04 -2.94
C PHE A 32 -7.12 -1.97 -3.18
N SER A 33 -6.48 -1.07 -2.45
CA SER A 33 -5.04 -0.91 -2.36
C SER A 33 -4.61 -1.04 -0.91
N GLU A 34 -3.59 -1.87 -0.67
CA GLU A 34 -3.04 -2.17 0.65
C GLU A 34 -1.54 -1.87 0.62
N ILE A 35 -1.05 -1.10 1.58
CA ILE A 35 0.37 -0.86 1.78
C ILE A 35 0.74 -1.29 3.20
N VAL A 36 1.73 -2.17 3.32
CA VAL A 36 2.27 -2.61 4.61
C VAL A 36 3.70 -2.12 4.73
N ILE A 37 3.97 -1.34 5.77
CA ILE A 37 5.31 -0.87 6.14
C ILE A 37 5.72 -1.62 7.39
N SER A 38 6.89 -2.23 7.39
CA SER A 38 7.44 -2.93 8.56
C SER A 38 8.90 -2.54 8.79
N ASN A 39 9.28 -2.42 10.05
CA ASN A 39 10.67 -2.22 10.44
C ASN A 39 11.01 -3.16 11.60
N LYS A 40 12.15 -3.87 11.52
CA LYS A 40 12.52 -4.86 12.53
C LYS A 40 13.18 -4.26 13.78
N ILE A 41 13.68 -3.02 13.68
CA ILE A 41 14.57 -2.43 14.69
C ILE A 41 13.87 -1.32 15.47
N ARG A 42 13.07 -0.49 14.79
CA ARG A 42 12.44 0.69 15.39
C ARG A 42 10.97 0.85 14.96
N PRO A 43 10.18 1.63 15.70
CA PRO A 43 8.86 2.08 15.25
C PRO A 43 8.95 2.90 13.96
N ILE A 44 7.90 2.82 13.14
CA ILE A 44 7.81 3.59 11.91
C ILE A 44 7.33 5.01 12.24
N THR A 45 8.03 6.02 11.74
CA THR A 45 7.70 7.41 12.02
C THR A 45 6.59 7.93 11.11
N GLN A 46 5.79 8.90 11.58
CA GLN A 46 4.72 9.49 10.76
C GLN A 46 5.24 10.06 9.43
N LYS A 47 6.45 10.64 9.42
CA LYS A 47 7.09 11.14 8.19
C LYS A 47 7.33 10.04 7.15
N GLU A 48 7.73 8.85 7.58
CA GLU A 48 7.90 7.69 6.68
C GLU A 48 6.54 7.23 6.12
N ILE A 49 5.51 7.21 6.96
CA ILE A 49 4.13 6.88 6.57
C ILE A 49 3.65 7.86 5.51
N ASP A 50 3.73 9.17 5.78
CA ASP A 50 3.26 10.23 4.89
C ASP A 50 4.00 10.21 3.55
N PHE A 51 5.32 9.97 3.58
CA PHE A 51 6.12 9.83 2.37
C PHE A 51 5.64 8.67 1.49
N VAL A 52 5.47 7.47 2.08
CA VAL A 52 5.02 6.28 1.34
C VAL A 52 3.60 6.48 0.82
N LYS A 53 2.71 7.02 1.66
CA LYS A 53 1.31 7.30 1.34
C LYS A 53 1.19 8.26 0.16
N THR A 54 1.91 9.38 0.19
CA THR A 54 1.93 10.37 -0.90
C THR A 54 2.54 9.79 -2.17
N LYS A 55 3.61 9.00 -2.06
CA LYS A 55 4.33 8.47 -3.23
C LYS A 55 3.56 7.37 -3.96
N LEU A 56 2.84 6.53 -3.23
CA LEU A 56 2.16 5.35 -3.78
C LEU A 56 0.68 5.57 -4.09
N LEU A 57 -0.01 6.45 -3.34
CA LEU A 57 -1.44 6.71 -3.51
C LEU A 57 -1.75 8.04 -4.20
N ALA A 58 -0.77 8.95 -4.34
CA ALA A 58 -0.91 10.25 -4.98
C ALA A 58 -2.19 10.98 -4.50
N ASP A 59 -3.12 11.28 -5.41
CA ASP A 59 -4.34 12.04 -5.12
C ASP A 59 -5.31 11.30 -4.19
N LYS A 60 -5.26 9.97 -4.14
CA LYS A 60 -6.09 9.13 -3.24
C LYS A 60 -5.47 8.94 -1.86
N ALA A 61 -4.38 9.65 -1.56
CA ALA A 61 -3.78 9.60 -0.23
C ALA A 61 -4.77 10.05 0.85
N ALA A 62 -5.57 11.10 0.62
CA ALA A 62 -6.46 11.64 1.65
C ALA A 62 -7.47 10.59 2.18
N ASP A 63 -7.98 9.73 1.30
CA ASP A 63 -9.03 8.75 1.60
C ASP A 63 -8.51 7.46 2.25
N ALA A 64 -7.19 7.30 2.34
CA ALA A 64 -6.59 6.06 2.85
C ALA A 64 -6.57 6.02 4.39
N THR A 65 -7.09 4.93 4.94
CA THR A 65 -7.09 4.64 6.38
C THR A 65 -5.71 4.10 6.79
N VAL A 66 -5.14 4.67 7.86
CA VAL A 66 -3.83 4.28 8.38
C VAL A 66 -3.99 3.64 9.75
N THR A 67 -3.49 2.42 9.90
CA THR A 67 -3.42 1.68 11.16
C THR A 67 -1.96 1.49 11.54
N ALA A 68 -1.51 2.16 12.60
CA ALA A 68 -0.13 2.05 13.09
C ALA A 68 -0.06 1.23 14.38
N GLN A 69 0.76 0.17 14.37
CA GLN A 69 1.02 -0.69 15.52
C GLN A 69 2.53 -0.84 15.74
N GLY A 70 3.13 0.19 16.35
CA GLY A 70 4.55 0.23 16.69
C GLY A 70 5.47 0.10 15.48
N ASN A 71 5.90 -1.12 15.19
CA ASN A 71 6.87 -1.47 14.16
C ASN A 71 6.23 -1.89 12.83
N LEU A 72 4.90 -1.98 12.80
CA LEU A 72 4.09 -2.30 11.63
C LEU A 72 3.10 -1.17 11.39
N VAL A 73 2.96 -0.76 10.14
CA VAL A 73 1.94 0.19 9.70
C VAL A 73 1.25 -0.39 8.48
N GLU A 74 -0.07 -0.34 8.51
CA GLU A 74 -0.94 -0.75 7.42
C GLU A 74 -1.70 0.47 6.91
N ILE A 75 -1.73 0.64 5.59
CA ILE A 75 -2.47 1.70 4.92
C ILE A 75 -3.41 1.01 3.94
N ASN A 76 -4.72 1.19 4.17
CA ASN A 76 -5.76 0.60 3.36
C ASN A 76 -6.55 1.69 2.65
N LEU A 77 -6.78 1.49 1.36
CA LEU A 77 -7.60 2.35 0.53
C LEU A 77 -8.61 1.48 -0.22
N GLU A 78 -9.88 1.70 0.05
CA GLU A 78 -10.99 1.14 -0.71
C GLU A 78 -11.28 2.08 -1.89
N ASN A 79 -11.49 1.53 -3.08
CA ASN A 79 -11.63 2.29 -4.34
C ASN A 79 -13.07 2.68 -4.64
#